data_AF-A0A9R1H6H1-F1
#
_entry.id   AF-A0A9R1H6H1-F1
#
_cell.length_a   1.000
_cell.length_b   1.000
_cell.length_c   1.000
_cell.angle_alpha   90.00
_cell.angle_beta   90.00
_cell.angle_gamma   90.00
#
_symmetry.space_group_name_H-M   'P 1'
#
loop_
_entity.id
_entity.type
_entity.pdbx_description
1 polymer ?
#
loop_
_entity_poly.entity_id
_entity_poly.type
_entity_poly.pdbx_seq_one_letter_code
_entity_poly.pdbx_strand_id
1 'polypeptide(L)'
;MGVVSTVLGLFGFGFGFSSGIAIGYYFFIYFQPTNVKDVEVRPLVEYDSNSLDGILPEIPMWVKNPDYDRIDWLNRFLELMWPNLNKAICRMAQDIAKPIIAENCEKYKIDSVEFETLTLGTLPPTFQ
;
A
#
# COMPACT_ATOMS: atom_id res chain seq x y z
N MET A 1 28.00 -30.56 -53.70
CA MET A 1 26.58 -30.15 -53.71
C MET A 1 26.07 -29.52 -52.41
N GLY A 2 26.80 -29.60 -51.28
CA GLY A 2 26.29 -29.08 -49.97
C GLY A 2 26.40 -27.56 -49.74
N VAL A 3 27.41 -26.87 -50.30
CA VAL A 3 27.60 -25.42 -50.03
C VAL A 3 26.52 -24.57 -50.69
N VAL A 4 26.16 -24.88 -51.94
CA VAL A 4 25.11 -24.16 -52.68
C VAL A 4 23.74 -24.35 -52.03
N SER A 5 23.43 -25.55 -51.53
CA SER A 5 22.17 -25.81 -50.81
C SER A 5 22.08 -25.04 -49.49
N THR A 6 23.19 -24.92 -48.75
CA THR A 6 23.22 -24.14 -47.50
C THR A 6 23.03 -22.65 -47.75
N VAL A 7 23.66 -22.12 -48.80
CA VAL A 7 23.49 -20.71 -49.18
C VAL A 7 22.05 -20.42 -49.63
N LEU A 8 21.47 -21.27 -50.50
CA LEU A 8 20.06 -21.12 -50.90
C LEU A 8 19.10 -21.22 -49.71
N GLY A 9 19.38 -22.11 -48.75
CA GLY A 9 18.59 -22.28 -47.54
C GLY A 9 18.59 -21.04 -46.64
N LEU A 10 19.74 -20.39 -46.46
CA LEU A 10 19.86 -19.15 -45.68
C LEU A 10 19.10 -17.99 -46.33
N PHE A 11 19.19 -17.85 -47.66
CA PHE A 11 18.43 -16.84 -48.39
C PHE A 11 16.92 -17.14 -48.33
N GLY A 12 16.51 -18.39 -48.56
CA GLY A 12 15.10 -18.79 -48.47
C GLY A 12 14.51 -18.55 -47.09
N PHE A 13 15.26 -18.85 -46.02
CA PHE A 13 14.85 -18.56 -44.65
C PHE A 13 14.74 -17.04 -44.40
N GLY A 14 15.71 -16.25 -44.84
CA GLY A 14 15.67 -14.79 -44.68
C GLY A 14 14.47 -14.13 -45.37
N PHE A 15 14.18 -14.53 -46.62
CA PHE A 15 13.01 -14.03 -47.36
C PHE A 15 11.69 -14.56 -46.79
N GLY A 16 11.63 -15.83 -46.42
CA GLY A 16 10.44 -16.42 -45.81
C GLY A 16 10.10 -15.79 -44.45
N PHE A 17 11.11 -15.57 -43.61
CA PHE A 17 10.93 -14.98 -42.28
C PHE A 17 10.50 -13.51 -42.36
N SER A 18 11.15 -12.72 -43.20
CA SER A 18 10.79 -11.31 -43.40
C SER A 18 9.40 -11.14 -44.01
N SER A 19 9.06 -11.94 -45.03
CA SER A 19 7.72 -11.95 -45.64
C SER A 19 6.65 -12.41 -44.64
N GLY A 20 6.95 -13.45 -43.85
CA GLY A 20 6.05 -13.95 -42.81
C GLY A 20 5.73 -12.91 -41.73
N ILE A 21 6.73 -12.16 -41.25
CA ILE A 21 6.52 -11.07 -40.29
C ILE A 21 5.68 -9.96 -40.91
N ALA A 22 5.97 -9.53 -42.14
CA ALA A 22 5.23 -8.46 -42.79
C ALA A 22 3.75 -8.83 -43.01
N ILE A 23 3.50 -10.05 -43.50
CA ILE A 23 2.15 -10.58 -43.71
C ILE A 23 1.42 -10.73 -42.37
N GLY A 24 2.08 -11.31 -41.36
CA GLY A 24 1.51 -11.46 -40.02
C GLY A 24 1.15 -10.13 -39.38
N TYR A 25 2.02 -9.11 -39.49
CA TYR A 25 1.76 -7.76 -38.99
C TYR A 25 0.58 -7.10 -39.71
N TYR A 26 0.52 -7.22 -41.04
CA TYR A 26 -0.58 -6.67 -41.82
C TYR A 26 -1.93 -7.30 -41.44
N PHE A 27 -1.96 -8.63 -41.31
CA PHE A 27 -3.16 -9.34 -40.85
C PHE A 27 -3.54 -8.97 -39.41
N PHE A 28 -2.57 -8.82 -38.52
CA PHE A 28 -2.82 -8.44 -37.13
C PHE A 28 -3.49 -7.06 -37.03
N ILE A 29 -3.00 -6.07 -37.78
CA ILE A 29 -3.63 -4.73 -37.84
C ILE A 29 -5.03 -4.78 -38.43
N TYR A 30 -5.25 -5.58 -39.48
CA TYR A 30 -6.54 -5.65 -40.14
C TYR A 30 -7.60 -6.35 -39.27
N PHE A 31 -7.21 -7.40 -38.55
CA PHE A 31 -8.12 -8.18 -37.73
C PHE A 31 -8.32 -7.65 -36.32
N GLN A 32 -7.37 -6.88 -35.77
CA GLN A 32 -7.53 -6.32 -34.44
C GLN A 32 -8.27 -4.98 -34.54
N PRO A 33 -9.54 -4.89 -34.12
CA PRO A 33 -10.25 -3.62 -34.10
C PRO A 33 -9.54 -2.66 -33.14
N THR A 34 -8.96 -1.60 -33.69
CA THR A 34 -8.33 -0.49 -32.93
C THR A 34 -9.36 0.42 -32.27
N ASN A 35 -10.64 0.22 -32.57
CA ASN A 35 -11.73 1.00 -32.02
C ASN A 35 -12.17 0.38 -30.67
N VAL A 36 -11.51 0.80 -29.60
CA VAL A 36 -11.99 0.58 -28.24
C VAL A 36 -13.19 1.48 -28.07
N LYS A 37 -14.38 0.91 -27.82
CA LYS A 37 -15.55 1.73 -27.51
C LYS A 37 -15.26 2.52 -26.24
N ASP A 38 -15.39 3.83 -26.32
CA ASP A 38 -15.35 4.68 -25.13
C ASP A 38 -16.50 4.25 -24.22
N VAL A 39 -16.13 3.79 -23.02
CA VAL A 39 -17.12 3.44 -21.99
C VAL A 39 -17.71 4.76 -21.51
N GLU A 40 -19.03 4.94 -21.67
CA GLU A 40 -19.73 6.08 -21.08
C GLU A 40 -19.65 5.97 -19.56
N VAL A 41 -18.77 6.77 -18.95
CA VAL A 41 -18.65 6.87 -17.50
C VAL A 41 -19.87 7.63 -16.99
N ARG A 42 -20.84 6.92 -16.44
CA ARG A 42 -22.01 7.50 -15.78
C ARG A 42 -21.80 7.52 -14.27
N PRO A 43 -22.34 8.52 -13.55
CA PRO A 43 -22.28 8.53 -12.10
C PRO A 43 -23.09 7.36 -11.52
N LEU A 44 -22.63 6.80 -10.39
CA LEU A 44 -23.27 5.65 -9.72
C LEU A 44 -24.76 5.89 -9.37
N VAL A 45 -25.16 7.15 -9.23
CA VAL A 45 -26.54 7.58 -8.94
C VAL A 45 -27.51 7.25 -10.07
N GLU A 46 -27.03 7.10 -11.30
CA GLU A 46 -27.87 6.80 -12.47
C GLU A 46 -28.07 5.30 -12.73
N TYR A 47 -27.41 4.43 -11.96
CA TYR A 47 -27.51 2.98 -12.12
C TYR A 47 -28.71 2.39 -11.36
N ASP A 48 -29.35 1.38 -11.96
CA ASP A 48 -30.40 0.59 -11.30
C ASP A 48 -29.81 -0.30 -10.19
N SER A 49 -30.62 -0.68 -9.19
CA SER A 49 -30.18 -1.49 -8.04
C SER A 49 -29.54 -2.82 -8.46
N ASN A 50 -30.12 -3.50 -9.46
CA ASN A 50 -29.58 -4.76 -9.97
C ASN A 50 -28.21 -4.60 -10.62
N SER A 51 -27.95 -3.43 -11.23
CA SER A 51 -26.67 -3.11 -11.85
C SER A 51 -25.62 -2.74 -10.80
N LEU A 52 -26.02 -2.03 -9.75
CA LEU A 52 -25.16 -1.70 -8.61
C LEU A 52 -24.71 -2.96 -7.85
N ASP A 53 -25.59 -3.93 -7.66
CA ASP A 53 -25.28 -5.20 -7.01
C ASP A 53 -24.20 -6.00 -7.76
N GLY A 54 -24.14 -5.89 -9.08
CA GLY A 54 -23.09 -6.50 -9.90
C GLY A 54 -21.74 -5.78 -9.79
N ILE A 55 -21.74 -4.47 -9.55
CA ILE A 55 -20.54 -3.64 -9.48
C ILE A 55 -19.92 -3.68 -8.06
N LEU A 56 -20.76 -3.79 -7.02
CA LEU A 56 -20.31 -3.82 -5.62
C LEU A 56 -19.16 -4.82 -5.36
N PRO A 57 -19.16 -6.06 -5.87
CA PRO A 57 -18.04 -6.98 -5.73
C PRO A 57 -16.74 -6.49 -6.38
N GLU A 58 -16.83 -5.81 -7.53
CA GLU A 58 -15.68 -5.33 -8.32
C GLU A 58 -14.99 -4.10 -7.72
N ILE A 59 -15.69 -3.37 -6.84
CA ILE A 59 -15.13 -2.17 -6.19
C ILE A 59 -13.91 -2.56 -5.33
N PRO A 60 -12.78 -1.83 -5.45
CA PRO A 60 -11.60 -2.05 -4.63
C PRO A 60 -11.87 -1.94 -3.13
N MET A 61 -11.14 -2.73 -2.33
CA MET A 61 -11.32 -2.77 -0.88
C MET A 61 -11.08 -1.43 -0.19
N TRP A 62 -10.15 -0.60 -0.68
CA TRP A 62 -9.88 0.73 -0.12
C TRP A 62 -11.01 1.73 -0.33
N VAL A 63 -11.85 1.54 -1.36
CA VAL A 63 -13.09 2.31 -1.56
C VAL A 63 -14.19 1.81 -0.62
N LYS A 64 -14.26 0.50 -0.40
CA LYS A 64 -15.24 -0.13 0.51
C LYS A 64 -14.95 0.16 1.98
N ASN A 65 -13.67 0.17 2.34
CA ASN A 65 -13.19 0.21 3.73
C ASN A 65 -12.12 1.31 3.92
N PRO A 66 -12.43 2.59 3.62
CA PRO A 66 -11.46 3.67 3.69
C PRO A 66 -10.92 3.87 5.12
N ASP A 67 -11.75 3.64 6.14
CA ASP A 67 -11.36 3.78 7.55
C ASP A 67 -10.31 2.74 7.98
N TYR A 68 -10.32 1.55 7.36
CA TYR A 68 -9.32 0.51 7.61
C TYR A 68 -7.99 0.87 6.95
N ASP A 69 -8.04 1.35 5.71
CA ASP A 69 -6.86 1.77 4.95
C ASP A 69 -6.15 2.96 5.60
N ARG A 70 -6.91 3.86 6.23
CA ARG A 70 -6.39 5.05 6.93
C ARG A 70 -6.08 4.82 8.40
N ILE A 71 -6.33 3.63 8.94
CA ILE A 71 -6.04 3.27 10.34
C ILE A 71 -6.79 4.17 11.36
N ASP A 72 -7.80 4.92 10.92
CA ASP A 72 -8.56 5.85 11.77
C ASP A 72 -9.28 5.12 12.91
N TRP A 73 -9.67 3.86 12.69
CA TRP A 73 -10.24 3.00 13.71
C TRP A 73 -9.29 2.76 14.89
N LEU A 74 -7.99 2.64 14.63
CA LEU A 74 -6.97 2.44 15.66
C LEU A 74 -6.71 3.73 16.43
N ASN A 75 -6.69 4.87 15.74
CA ASN A 75 -6.54 6.18 16.38
C ASN A 75 -7.70 6.44 17.37
N ARG A 76 -8.95 6.14 16.97
CA ARG A 76 -10.11 6.20 17.88
C ARG A 76 -10.00 5.22 19.04
N PHE A 77 -9.53 4.00 18.79
CA PHE A 77 -9.32 3.02 19.84
C PHE A 77 -8.28 3.48 20.88
N LEU A 78 -7.18 4.08 20.42
CA LEU A 78 -6.13 4.63 21.28
C LEU A 78 -6.61 5.83 22.09
N GLU A 79 -7.41 6.72 21.52
CA GLU A 79 -8.07 7.80 22.26
C GLU A 79 -8.88 7.28 23.44
N LEU A 80 -9.67 6.22 23.23
CA LEU A 80 -10.47 5.60 24.29
C LEU A 80 -9.60 4.96 25.38
N MET A 81 -8.46 4.38 25.00
CA MET A 81 -7.54 3.73 25.94
C MET A 81 -6.55 4.68 26.62
N TRP A 82 -6.34 5.88 26.07
CA TRP A 82 -5.26 6.79 26.46
C TRP A 82 -5.20 7.09 27.96
N PRO A 83 -6.32 7.33 28.68
CA PRO A 83 -6.26 7.61 30.11
C PRO A 83 -5.65 6.48 30.94
N ASN A 84 -5.81 5.23 30.50
CA ASN A 84 -5.25 4.06 31.16
C ASN A 84 -3.80 3.81 30.73
N LEU A 85 -3.53 3.95 29.43
CA LEU A 85 -2.17 3.83 28.88
C LEU A 85 -1.23 4.88 29.47
N ASN A 86 -1.65 6.14 29.53
CA ASN A 86 -0.85 7.22 30.12
C ASN A 86 -0.43 6.89 31.57
N LYS A 87 -1.37 6.41 32.41
CA LYS A 87 -1.07 6.01 33.79
C LYS A 87 -0.07 4.84 33.86
N ALA A 88 -0.25 3.83 33.02
CA ALA A 88 0.62 2.66 33.01
C ALA A 88 2.04 3.01 32.52
N ILE A 89 2.14 3.79 31.44
CA ILE A 89 3.43 4.21 30.88
C ILE A 89 4.17 5.12 31.85
N CYS A 90 3.48 6.06 32.52
CA CYS A 90 4.12 6.91 33.52
C CYS A 90 4.72 6.09 34.67
N ARG A 91 4.01 5.08 35.18
CA ARG A 91 4.56 4.17 36.22
C ARG A 91 5.78 3.41 35.71
N MET A 92 5.67 2.83 34.51
CA MET A 92 6.78 2.10 33.91
C MET A 92 8.00 2.99 33.69
N ALA A 93 7.82 4.21 33.19
CA ALA A 93 8.88 5.19 33.00
C ALA A 93 9.55 5.57 34.33
N GLN A 94 8.77 5.78 35.40
CA GLN A 94 9.31 6.04 36.73
C GLN A 94 10.12 4.85 37.25
N ASP A 95 9.62 3.62 37.09
CA ASP A 95 10.32 2.42 37.56
C ASP A 95 11.64 2.17 36.81
N ILE A 96 11.68 2.46 35.51
CA ILE A 96 12.90 2.41 34.70
C ILE A 96 13.86 3.55 35.08
N ALA A 97 13.34 4.74 35.38
CA ALA A 97 14.15 5.90 35.68
C ALA A 97 14.76 5.86 37.09
N LYS A 98 14.08 5.28 38.09
CA LYS A 98 14.58 5.14 39.48
C LYS A 98 16.03 4.62 39.57
N PRO A 99 16.41 3.47 38.95
CA PRO A 99 17.78 2.98 39.02
C PRO A 99 18.79 3.91 38.33
N ILE A 100 18.39 4.51 37.20
CA ILE A 100 19.24 5.46 36.44
C ILE A 100 19.49 6.73 37.27
N ILE A 101 18.46 7.23 37.95
CA ILE A 101 18.57 8.40 38.83
C ILE A 101 19.46 8.08 40.02
N ALA A 102 19.31 6.90 40.64
CA ALA A 102 20.13 6.50 41.78
C ALA A 102 21.64 6.47 41.44
N GLU A 103 22.00 5.86 40.29
CA GLU A 103 23.38 5.82 39.80
C GLU A 103 23.95 7.23 39.57
N ASN A 104 23.15 8.12 38.96
CA ASN A 104 23.59 9.49 38.70
C ASN A 104 23.66 10.34 39.98
N CYS A 105 22.76 10.14 40.95
CA CYS A 105 22.80 10.86 42.23
C CYS A 105 24.09 10.54 43.00
N GLU A 106 24.50 9.27 43.01
CA GLU A 106 25.77 8.85 43.61
C GLU A 106 26.98 9.49 42.91
N LYS A 107 26.99 9.48 41.57
CA LYS A 107 28.06 10.05 40.75
C LYS A 107 28.25 11.55 40.95
N TYR A 108 27.16 12.30 41.05
CA TYR A 108 27.18 13.76 41.12
C TYR A 108 27.00 14.31 42.53
N LYS A 109 26.91 13.46 43.56
CA LYS A 109 26.68 13.82 44.97
C LYS A 109 25.42 14.68 45.15
N ILE A 110 24.33 14.26 44.52
CA ILE A 110 23.01 14.89 44.66
C ILE A 110 22.25 14.14 45.77
N ASP A 111 21.60 14.87 46.68
CA ASP A 111 20.94 14.29 47.86
C ASP A 111 19.75 13.38 47.49
N SER A 112 18.81 13.87 46.65
CA SER A 112 17.72 13.06 46.10
C SER A 112 17.11 13.71 44.87
N VAL A 113 16.57 12.89 43.96
CA VAL A 113 15.79 13.33 42.81
C VAL A 113 14.59 12.40 42.67
N GLU A 114 13.39 12.98 42.70
CA GLU A 114 12.13 12.25 42.59
C GLU A 114 11.21 12.93 41.58
N PHE A 115 10.28 12.15 41.02
CA PHE A 115 9.24 12.68 40.14
C PHE A 115 8.08 13.21 40.98
N GLU A 116 7.88 14.53 40.99
CA GLU A 116 6.70 15.14 41.64
C GLU A 116 5.41 14.79 40.87
N THR A 117 5.40 15.03 39.56
CA THR A 117 4.32 14.60 38.66
C THR A 117 4.90 14.20 37.29
N LEU A 118 4.41 13.10 36.73
CA LEU A 118 4.74 12.67 35.37
C LEU A 118 3.43 12.37 34.63
N THR A 119 3.21 13.06 33.51
CA THR A 119 2.07 12.85 32.63
C THR A 119 2.51 13.02 31.18
N LEU A 120 2.00 12.16 30.29
CA LEU A 120 2.23 12.27 28.85
C LEU A 120 1.26 13.25 28.16
N GLY A 121 0.37 13.88 28.93
CA GLY A 121 -0.67 14.78 28.42
C GLY A 121 -1.96 14.05 28.03
N THR A 122 -2.88 14.82 27.44
CA THR A 122 -4.23 14.37 27.09
C THR A 122 -4.36 13.82 25.67
N LEU A 123 -3.39 14.11 24.80
CA LEU A 123 -3.41 13.72 23.39
C LEU A 123 -2.64 12.40 23.21
N PRO A 124 -3.28 11.34 22.68
CA PRO A 124 -2.59 10.11 22.32
C PRO A 124 -1.73 10.28 21.07
N PRO A 125 -0.76 9.38 20.84
CA PRO A 125 -0.07 9.29 19.57
C PRO A 125 -1.04 8.87 18.46
N THR A 126 -0.82 9.39 17.26
CA THR A 126 -1.59 9.06 16.06
C THR A 126 -0.74 8.27 15.08
N PHE A 127 -1.32 7.25 14.48
CA PHE A 127 -0.72 6.52 13.36
C PHE A 127 -1.16 7.15 12.04
N GLN A 128 -0.22 7.32 11.11
CA GLN A 128 -0.40 7.82 9.75
C GLN A 128 -0.12 6.71 8.75
#